data_AF-A0AB38G603-F1
#
_entry.id   AF-A0AB38G603-F1
#
_cell.length_a   1.000
_cell.length_b   1.000
_cell.length_c   1.000
_cell.angle_alpha   90.00
_cell.angle_beta   90.00
_cell.angle_gamma   90.00
#
_symmetry.space_group_name_H-M   'P 1'
#
loop_
_entity.id
_entity.type
_entity.pdbx_description
1 polymer ?
#
loop_
_entity_poly.entity_id
_entity_poly.type
_entity_poly.pdbx_seq_one_letter_code
_entity_poly.pdbx_strand_id
1 'polypeptide(L)' 'MIQTIYDDHKGNYGYRRIHLELRNRGFVINHKKVQRLMKLMGLAARTRCKRK' A
#
# COMPACT_ATOMS: atom_id res chain seq x y z
N MET A 1 4.81 7.00 7.06
CA MET A 1 5.07 6.93 5.60
C MET A 1 4.15 5.95 4.89
N ILE A 2 4.25 4.62 5.10
CA ILE A 2 3.31 3.65 4.49
C ILE A 2 1.87 3.86 4.98
N GLN A 3 1.68 3.94 6.31
CA GLN A 3 0.38 4.26 6.91
C GLN A 3 -0.18 5.59 6.40
N THR A 4 0.66 6.61 6.32
CA THR A 4 0.27 7.95 5.81
C THR A 4 -0.27 7.90 4.39
N ILE A 5 0.43 7.23 3.47
CA ILE A 5 -0.03 7.06 2.08
C ILE A 5 -1.31 6.21 2.05
N TYR A 6 -1.41 5.20 2.91
CA TYR A 6 -2.58 4.35 3.00
C TYR A 6 -3.82 5.12 3.48
N ASP A 7 -3.71 5.93 4.53
CA ASP A 7 -4.79 6.77 5.06
C ASP A 7 -5.18 7.92 4.12
N ASP A 8 -4.20 8.57 3.50
CA ASP A 8 -4.41 9.60 2.48
C ASP A 8 -5.29 9.08 1.33
N HIS A 9 -5.07 7.82 0.96
CA HIS A 9 -5.86 7.12 -0.08
C HIS A 9 -7.04 6.33 0.49
N LYS A 10 -7.46 6.59 1.72
CA LYS A 10 -8.64 5.99 2.41
C LYS A 10 -8.64 4.46 2.43
N GLY A 11 -7.45 3.87 2.51
CA GLY A 11 -7.26 2.41 2.48
C GLY A 11 -7.54 1.73 1.14
N ASN A 12 -7.70 2.49 0.06
CA ASN A 12 -7.89 1.94 -1.29
C ASN A 12 -6.57 1.45 -1.91
N TYR A 13 -5.43 1.85 -1.35
CA TYR A 13 -4.12 1.56 -1.91
C TYR A 13 -3.55 0.29 -1.27
N GLY A 14 -3.31 -0.72 -2.11
CA GLY A 14 -2.51 -1.88 -1.74
C GLY A 14 -1.01 -1.65 -1.92
N TYR A 15 -0.21 -2.62 -1.48
CA TYR A 15 1.25 -2.54 -1.50
C TYR A 15 1.85 -2.15 -2.85
N ARG A 16 1.21 -2.56 -3.96
CA ARG A 16 1.64 -2.22 -5.31
C ARG A 16 1.48 -0.72 -5.62
N ARG A 17 0.38 -0.10 -5.18
CA ARG A 17 0.15 1.35 -5.36
C ARG A 17 1.00 2.16 -4.40
N ILE A 18 1.12 1.72 -3.14
CA ILE A 18 2.01 2.37 -2.17
C ILE A 18 3.46 2.33 -2.64
N HIS A 19 3.93 1.23 -3.25
CA HIS A 19 5.26 1.17 -3.85
C HIS A 19 5.47 2.20 -4.96
N LEU A 20 4.48 2.43 -5.82
CA LEU A 20 4.56 3.45 -6.88
C LEU A 20 4.63 4.85 -6.28
N GLU A 21 3.81 5.15 -5.28
CA GLU A 21 3.86 6.42 -4.55
C GLU A 21 5.21 6.66 -3.87
N LEU A 22 5.78 5.62 -3.26
CA LEU A 22 7.11 5.69 -2.67
C LEU A 22 8.17 5.99 -3.73
N ARG A 23 8.09 5.35 -4.89
CA ARG A 23 9.00 5.61 -6.02
C ARG A 23 8.86 7.03 -6.56
N ASN A 24 7.63 7.53 -6.70
CA ASN A 24 7.35 8.91 -7.14
C ASN A 24 7.93 9.95 -6.17
N ARG A 25 7.96 9.63 -4.87
CA ARG A 25 8.56 10.45 -3.81
C ARG A 25 10.09 10.28 -3.69
N GLY A 26 10.71 9.49 -4.57
CA GLY A 26 12.16 9.25 -4.58
C GLY A 26 12.65 8.11 -3.67
N PHE A 27 11.75 7.35 -3.04
CA PHE A 27 12.13 6.21 -2.20
C PHE A 27 12.30 4.93 -3.04
N VAL A 28 13.51 4.37 -3.03
CA VAL A 28 13.81 3.09 -3.68
C VAL A 28 13.61 1.95 -2.69
N ILE A 29 12.35 1.57 -2.47
CA ILE A 29 11.97 0.43 -1.61
C ILE A 29 11.37 -0.67 -2.49
N ASN A 30 11.81 -1.91 -2.34
CA ASN A 30 11.23 -3.04 -3.07
C ASN A 30 9.76 -3.26 -2.67
N HIS A 31 8.87 -3.47 -3.65
CA HIS A 31 7.45 -3.78 -3.43
C HIS A 31 7.22 -4.96 -2.46
N LYS A 32 8.13 -5.95 -2.42
CA LYS A 32 8.07 -7.07 -1.45
C LYS A 32 8.25 -6.60 0.00
N LYS A 33 9.11 -5.61 0.24
CA LYS A 33 9.30 -5.01 1.57
C LYS A 33 8.04 -4.23 1.98
N VAL A 34 7.45 -3.47 1.06
CA VAL A 34 6.18 -2.77 1.29
C VAL A 34 5.08 -3.76 1.65
N GLN A 35 4.96 -4.88 0.92
CA GLN A 35 3.98 -5.93 1.21
C GLN A 35 4.17 -6.54 2.61
N ARG A 36 5.41 -6.86 3.00
CA ARG A 36 5.71 -7.41 4.32
C ARG A 36 5.36 -6.40 5.43
N LEU A 37 5.73 -5.14 5.25
CA LEU A 37 5.43 -4.07 6.21
C LEU A 37 3.92 -3.84 6.36
N MET A 38 3.19 -3.79 5.25
CA MET A 38 1.73 -3.70 5.29
C MET A 38 1.10 -4.88 6.02
N LYS A 39 1.57 -6.11 5.78
CA LYS A 39 1.08 -7.30 6.48
C LYS A 39 1.37 -7.24 7.99
N LEU A 40 2.58 -6.82 8.38
CA LEU A 40 2.95 -6.65 9.79
C LEU A 40 2.08 -5.58 10.48
N MET A 41 1.70 -4.53 9.76
CA MET A 41 0.83 -3.47 10.25
C MET A 41 -0.68 -3.80 10.15
N GLY A 42 -1.05 -4.98 9.65
CA GLY A 42 -2.45 -5.37 9.44
C GLY A 42 -3.17 -4.54 8.35
N LEU A 43 -2.43 -3.86 7.49
CA LEU A 43 -2.98 -3.01 6.43
C LEU A 43 -3.28 -3.85 5.18
N ALA A 44 -4.54 -3.88 4.78
CA ALA A 44 -4.99 -4.51 3.55
C ALA A 44 -5.79 -3.51 2.72
N ALA A 45 -5.56 -3.50 1.41
CA ALA A 45 -6.37 -2.68 0.53
C ALA A 45 -7.83 -3.11 0.60
N ARG A 46 -8.75 -2.15 0.65
CA ARG A 46 -10.17 -2.41 0.43
C ARG A 46 -10.37 -2.91 -0.99
N THR A 47 -10.46 -4.23 -1.15
CA THR A 47 -10.82 -4.85 -2.41
C THR A 47 -12.34 -4.83 -2.54
N ARG A 48 -12.84 -4.39 -3.69
CA ARG A 48 -14.26 -4.54 -4.00
C ARG A 48 -14.52 -6.03 -4.16
N CYS A 49 -15.35 -6.62 -3.30
CA CYS A 49 -15.86 -7.97 -3.52
C CYS A 49 -16.44 -8.02 -4.94
N LYS A 50 -15.91 -8.90 -5.80
CA LYS A 50 -16.51 -9.15 -7.11
C LYS A 50 -17.93 -9.67 -6.83
N ARG A 51 -18.95 -8.98 -7.35
CA ARG A 51 -20.31 -9.52 -7.37
C ARG A 51 -20.28 -10.77 -8.25
N LYS A 52 -20.78 -11.89 -7.70
CA LYS A 52 -20.95 -13.16 -8.40
C LYS A 52 -22.07 -13.03 -9.43
#